data_AF-A0A6G1BP39-F1
#
_entry.id   AF-A0A6G1BP39-F1
#
_cell.length_a   1.000
_cell.length_b   1.000
_cell.length_c   1.000
_cell.angle_alpha   90.00
_cell.angle_beta   90.00
_cell.angle_gamma   90.00
#
_symmetry.space_group_name_H-M   'P 1'
#
loop_
_entity.id
_entity.type
_entity.pdbx_description
1 polymer ?
#
loop_
_entity_poly.entity_id
_entity_poly.type
_entity_poly.pdbx_seq_one_letter_code
_entity_poly.pdbx_strand_id
1 'polypeptide(L)'
;MAEETKNNAINHHHLIDISTELCFAAGVDGAAETKEMGGTTAVDGAAEAKELGGTAGVDGMAETEEFGGADAAAADGAAETKWLRKLTSSSVNTAVLRDLIARTPMLWYLGERSGTILRPRSRRARVDALHAVRAVAIGPFHRRDHWLPFPDDAKLPFLRYLQDQCGLDVERYVAVLSAERDRLRDEFADDDVGDEVAAEILGHEEKFLQMMLLDSCFILVVSMMLSKICTGRDDAGCVSREASISREYFILHMAVSQHAEDIKLDLLVLENQVPFPAVKMLAASCSKLKLRRPVEELVLGCFDDIMPKRGSLAGAAAGATEFLHVLHLFHWSRVPTSKYCILSTPRKVAKIKKESERLFPCSMELCRSAVWFRKAAASCGDLDMWFWSRTASPVAVMTIPCFHVHEYSAAVLHNMIAFEKHFHWAHGACVTAHVARMEGLVRCPQDAAFLRRRGVLSSRRKTDAELVALFRELGEETVGTRLPDEYAEMVDAVAWHRSRKVSWWCGGFVLHFFPSPWVVMSLVAAAAVIVVPSLLQTVYTILSYVKTT
;
A
#
# COMPACT_ATOMS: atom_id res chain seq x y z
N MET A 1 49.64 -12.73 -7.47
CA MET A 1 49.05 -13.80 -8.30
C MET A 1 47.93 -14.42 -7.48
N ALA A 2 46.65 -14.40 -7.82
CA ALA A 2 45.88 -13.79 -8.90
C ALA A 2 44.44 -13.63 -8.38
N GLU A 3 43.75 -12.57 -8.83
CA GLU A 3 42.33 -12.30 -8.60
C GLU A 3 41.44 -13.37 -9.27
N GLU A 4 40.34 -13.72 -8.60
CA GLU A 4 39.29 -14.59 -9.15
C GLU A 4 38.01 -13.77 -9.38
N THR A 5 37.92 -13.15 -10.56
CA THR A 5 36.67 -12.66 -11.15
C THR A 5 35.91 -13.83 -11.78
N LYS A 6 34.67 -14.09 -11.36
CA LYS A 6 33.70 -14.86 -12.14
C LYS A 6 32.41 -14.09 -12.35
N ASN A 7 32.27 -13.68 -13.61
CA ASN A 7 31.08 -13.17 -14.28
C ASN A 7 29.88 -14.12 -14.09
N ASN A 8 28.70 -13.54 -13.85
CA ASN A 8 27.43 -14.20 -14.18
C ASN A 8 26.81 -13.49 -15.38
N ALA A 9 26.88 -14.18 -16.52
CA ALA A 9 26.19 -13.82 -17.75
C ALA A 9 24.71 -14.17 -17.63
N ILE A 10 23.82 -13.24 -17.98
CA ILE A 10 22.42 -13.54 -18.27
C ILE A 10 22.15 -13.15 -19.71
N ASN A 11 21.65 -14.15 -20.44
CA ASN A 11 21.54 -14.25 -21.88
C ASN A 11 20.73 -13.12 -22.55
N HIS A 12 21.29 -12.64 -23.65
CA HIS A 12 20.59 -11.96 -24.74
C HIS A 12 19.70 -12.95 -25.49
N HIS A 13 18.43 -12.64 -25.73
CA HIS A 13 17.71 -12.86 -27.00
C HIS A 13 16.30 -12.24 -26.91
N HIS A 14 15.79 -11.79 -28.07
CA HIS A 14 14.49 -11.11 -28.31
C HIS A 14 14.48 -9.58 -28.22
N LEU A 15 15.24 -8.95 -29.13
CA LEU A 15 14.87 -7.67 -29.74
C LEU A 15 13.86 -7.99 -30.85
N ILE A 16 12.60 -7.60 -30.65
CA ILE A 16 11.61 -7.52 -31.73
C ILE A 16 11.43 -6.04 -32.08
N ASP A 17 11.68 -5.77 -33.35
CA ASP A 17 11.50 -4.51 -34.06
C ASP A 17 10.02 -4.10 -34.04
N ILE A 18 9.70 -2.89 -33.56
CA ILE A 18 8.34 -2.34 -33.57
C ILE A 18 8.41 -0.95 -34.22
N SER A 19 8.46 -0.97 -35.55
CA SER A 19 8.30 0.20 -36.42
C SER A 19 7.09 0.02 -37.32
N THR A 20 5.92 -0.23 -36.74
CA THR A 20 4.61 -0.25 -37.42
C THR A 20 3.54 -0.24 -36.34
N GLU A 21 2.35 0.30 -36.61
CA GLU A 21 1.21 0.50 -35.68
C GLU A 21 1.12 1.88 -35.01
N LEU A 22 1.21 2.97 -35.79
CA LEU A 22 0.58 4.25 -35.45
C LEU A 22 0.05 4.93 -36.73
N CYS A 23 -1.05 4.40 -37.25
CA CYS A 23 -1.95 5.10 -38.17
C CYS A 23 -3.37 4.70 -37.78
N PHE A 24 -4.12 5.61 -37.15
CA PHE A 24 -5.51 5.93 -37.51
C PHE A 24 -6.15 6.88 -36.49
N ALA A 25 -7.00 7.74 -37.04
CA ALA A 25 -7.99 8.62 -36.42
C ALA A 25 -7.56 10.04 -36.01
N ALA A 26 -7.98 10.98 -36.85
CA ALA A 26 -7.98 12.42 -36.72
C ALA A 26 -9.42 12.95 -36.54
N GLY A 27 -9.55 14.19 -36.05
CA GLY A 27 -10.74 15.07 -36.11
C GLY A 27 -11.83 14.78 -35.05
N VAL A 28 -12.50 15.75 -34.42
CA VAL A 28 -12.91 17.10 -34.87
C VAL A 28 -13.16 18.04 -33.66
N ASP A 29 -13.02 19.33 -33.94
CA ASP A 29 -13.15 20.56 -33.16
C ASP A 29 -14.43 20.80 -32.32
N GLY A 30 -14.35 21.79 -31.42
CA GLY A 30 -15.50 22.53 -30.90
C GLY A 30 -15.20 23.44 -29.72
N ALA A 31 -14.74 24.67 -29.98
CA ALA A 31 -14.57 25.75 -29.01
C ALA A 31 -15.90 26.46 -28.69
N ALA A 32 -16.07 26.95 -27.46
CA ALA A 32 -16.99 28.04 -27.13
C ALA A 32 -16.53 28.78 -25.86
N GLU A 33 -16.05 30.01 -26.06
CA GLU A 33 -15.89 31.03 -25.03
C GLU A 33 -17.26 31.54 -24.57
N THR A 34 -17.41 31.83 -23.28
CA THR A 34 -18.25 32.94 -22.81
C THR A 34 -17.61 33.62 -21.60
N LYS A 35 -17.79 34.93 -21.58
CA LYS A 35 -17.16 35.97 -20.77
C LYS A 35 -18.32 36.70 -20.10
N GLU A 36 -18.25 36.98 -18.80
CA GLU A 36 -18.49 38.31 -18.21
C GLU A 36 -18.59 38.33 -16.67
N MET A 37 -18.01 39.42 -16.14
CA MET A 37 -18.38 40.28 -14.98
C MET A 37 -18.86 39.62 -13.67
N GLY A 38 -18.38 39.98 -12.48
CA GLY A 38 -17.92 41.29 -12.00
C GLY A 38 -18.82 41.68 -10.80
N GLY A 39 -18.25 41.87 -9.61
CA GLY A 39 -19.01 42.25 -8.42
C GLY A 39 -18.15 42.34 -7.16
N THR A 40 -17.77 43.56 -6.81
CA THR A 40 -17.12 44.01 -5.57
C THR A 40 -18.04 43.92 -4.35
N THR A 41 -17.47 43.67 -3.16
CA THR A 41 -17.65 44.50 -1.94
C THR A 41 -16.73 44.02 -0.82
N ALA A 42 -15.97 44.96 -0.26
CA ALA A 42 -15.23 44.86 1.00
C ALA A 42 -16.13 45.21 2.19
N VAL A 43 -15.87 44.65 3.37
CA VAL A 43 -16.16 45.28 4.67
C VAL A 43 -15.11 44.82 5.71
N ASP A 44 -14.48 45.82 6.32
CA ASP A 44 -13.59 45.79 7.50
C ASP A 44 -14.30 45.35 8.80
N GLY A 45 -13.53 44.91 9.79
CA GLY A 45 -14.01 44.83 11.18
C GLY A 45 -12.99 44.26 12.17
N ALA A 46 -12.32 45.16 12.89
CA ALA A 46 -11.30 44.92 13.91
C ALA A 46 -11.86 44.69 15.34
N ALA A 47 -10.92 44.51 16.29
CA ALA A 47 -10.97 44.51 17.78
C ALA A 47 -10.80 43.10 18.40
N GLU A 48 -9.73 42.70 19.12
CA GLU A 48 -8.81 43.31 20.11
C GLU A 48 -9.33 43.32 21.58
N ALA A 49 -8.39 43.02 22.50
CA ALA A 49 -8.41 43.07 23.98
C ALA A 49 -8.93 41.80 24.72
N LYS A 50 -8.44 41.35 25.88
CA LYS A 50 -7.44 41.78 26.90
C LYS A 50 -7.26 40.58 27.87
N GLU A 51 -6.06 40.08 28.15
CA GLU A 51 -5.24 40.26 29.37
C GLU A 51 -5.92 40.22 30.76
N LEU A 52 -5.30 39.45 31.69
CA LEU A 52 -5.15 39.56 33.17
C LEU A 52 -5.14 38.14 33.80
N GLY A 53 -4.28 37.69 34.72
CA GLY A 53 -3.27 38.33 35.59
C GLY A 53 -3.56 38.04 37.09
N GLY A 54 -2.59 37.47 37.83
CA GLY A 54 -2.50 37.46 39.32
C GLY A 54 -2.65 36.07 39.99
N THR A 55 -1.66 35.42 40.62
CA THR A 55 -0.77 35.67 41.79
C THR A 55 -1.33 35.27 43.18
N ALA A 56 -0.67 34.25 43.76
CA ALA A 56 -0.17 34.08 45.14
C ALA A 56 -1.03 34.38 46.39
N GLY A 57 -0.92 33.48 47.39
CA GLY A 57 -1.25 33.72 48.80
C GLY A 57 -1.01 32.48 49.66
N VAL A 58 -0.03 32.58 50.56
CA VAL A 58 0.41 31.61 51.59
C VAL A 58 -0.05 32.13 52.96
N ASP A 59 -0.34 31.24 53.91
CA ASP A 59 -0.15 31.33 55.39
C ASP A 59 -0.72 30.01 55.98
N GLY A 60 -0.15 29.24 56.91
CA GLY A 60 0.93 29.43 57.88
C GLY A 60 0.38 29.26 59.31
N MET A 61 0.71 28.17 60.05
CA MET A 61 0.99 28.19 61.51
C MET A 61 1.48 26.82 62.05
N ALA A 62 2.60 26.86 62.77
CA ALA A 62 3.21 25.84 63.65
C ALA A 62 2.67 26.02 65.11
N GLU A 63 3.01 25.32 66.19
CA GLU A 63 4.22 24.67 66.72
C GLU A 63 3.83 23.72 67.87
N THR A 64 4.65 22.72 68.19
CA THR A 64 5.42 22.65 69.46
C THR A 64 6.24 21.34 69.53
N GLU A 65 7.53 21.48 69.81
CA GLU A 65 8.49 20.41 70.13
C GLU A 65 8.49 20.11 71.64
N GLU A 66 8.82 18.87 72.04
CA GLU A 66 10.09 18.58 72.76
C GLU A 66 10.29 17.07 73.12
N PHE A 67 11.48 16.59 72.72
CA PHE A 67 12.47 15.72 73.39
C PHE A 67 12.28 14.23 73.78
N GLY A 68 13.22 13.43 73.22
CA GLY A 68 13.88 12.25 73.81
C GLY A 68 13.65 10.95 73.03
N GLY A 69 14.61 10.21 72.48
CA GLY A 69 16.06 10.25 72.41
C GLY A 69 16.53 8.89 71.86
N ALA A 70 17.56 8.91 70.99
CA ALA A 70 18.38 7.79 70.51
C ALA A 70 17.73 6.68 69.64
N ASP A 71 17.83 6.85 68.31
CA ASP A 71 18.56 5.92 67.42
C ASP A 71 18.68 6.52 66.02
N ALA A 72 19.70 7.37 65.85
CA ALA A 72 20.04 8.03 64.60
C ALA A 72 21.17 7.28 63.90
N ALA A 73 20.84 6.36 63.00
CA ALA A 73 21.76 5.88 61.95
C ALA A 73 21.10 5.09 60.79
N ALA A 74 19.77 4.98 60.69
CA ALA A 74 19.14 4.12 59.66
C ALA A 74 17.98 4.76 58.87
N ALA A 75 17.61 6.01 59.15
CA ALA A 75 16.41 6.62 58.56
C ALA A 75 16.65 7.39 57.24
N ASP A 76 17.88 7.86 56.98
CA ASP A 76 18.14 8.74 55.83
C ASP A 76 18.22 7.96 54.50
N GLY A 77 18.77 6.73 54.54
CA GLY A 77 18.76 5.81 53.39
C GLY A 77 17.37 5.28 53.03
N ALA A 78 16.39 5.34 53.96
CA ALA A 78 15.03 4.85 53.71
C ALA A 78 14.20 5.84 52.89
N ALA A 79 14.38 7.15 53.08
CA ALA A 79 13.77 8.19 52.26
C ALA A 79 14.45 8.27 50.89
N GLU A 80 15.78 8.16 50.86
CA GLU A 80 16.58 8.21 49.63
C GLU A 80 16.30 6.99 48.71
N THR A 81 16.04 5.81 49.29
CA THR A 81 15.62 4.64 48.50
C THR A 81 14.14 4.62 48.15
N LYS A 82 13.30 5.46 48.77
CA LYS A 82 11.85 5.54 48.48
C LYS A 82 11.57 6.33 47.20
N TRP A 83 12.27 7.44 46.97
CA TRP A 83 12.15 8.19 45.70
C TRP A 83 12.79 7.42 44.55
N LEU A 84 13.94 6.75 44.79
CA LEU A 84 14.54 5.82 43.84
C LEU A 84 13.63 4.63 43.52
N ARG A 85 13.00 3.99 44.52
CA ARG A 85 11.97 2.95 44.28
C ARG A 85 10.76 3.48 43.52
N LYS A 86 10.36 4.73 43.73
CA LYS A 86 9.26 5.37 42.99
C LYS A 86 9.63 5.60 41.53
N LEU A 87 10.86 6.06 41.25
CA LEU A 87 11.42 6.22 39.89
C LEU A 87 11.67 4.90 39.16
N THR A 88 12.04 3.85 39.90
CA THR A 88 12.34 2.52 39.34
C THR A 88 11.15 1.56 39.37
N SER A 89 10.02 1.96 39.95
CA SER A 89 8.80 1.15 39.92
C SER A 89 8.32 0.99 38.48
N SER A 90 8.11 -0.26 38.07
CA SER A 90 7.83 -0.62 36.68
C SER A 90 6.56 0.06 36.14
N SER A 91 5.59 0.40 36.99
CA SER A 91 4.33 1.06 36.62
C SER A 91 4.48 2.54 36.23
N VAL A 92 5.42 3.26 36.85
CA VAL A 92 5.74 4.65 36.45
C VAL A 92 6.56 4.64 35.17
N ASN A 93 7.47 3.67 35.01
CA ASN A 93 8.23 3.51 33.79
C ASN A 93 7.35 3.12 32.59
N THR A 94 6.34 2.25 32.73
CA THR A 94 5.45 1.93 31.61
C THR A 94 4.56 3.10 31.21
N ALA A 95 4.04 3.88 32.17
CA ALA A 95 3.27 5.10 31.85
C ALA A 95 4.15 6.16 31.15
N VAL A 96 5.37 6.38 31.62
CA VAL A 96 6.34 7.29 30.98
C VAL A 96 6.81 6.76 29.63
N LEU A 97 7.02 5.45 29.49
CA LEU A 97 7.39 4.84 28.20
C LEU A 97 6.23 4.95 27.21
N ARG A 98 4.98 4.72 27.63
CA ARG A 98 3.77 4.92 26.81
C ARG A 98 3.58 6.39 26.42
N ASP A 99 3.80 7.34 27.34
CA ASP A 99 3.77 8.77 27.05
C ASP A 99 4.91 9.20 26.11
N LEU A 100 6.12 8.65 26.28
CA LEU A 100 7.26 8.90 25.40
C LEU A 100 7.05 8.29 24.01
N ILE A 101 6.43 7.11 23.93
CA ILE A 101 5.98 6.45 22.70
C ILE A 101 4.89 7.28 22.01
N ALA A 102 3.89 7.76 22.77
CA ALA A 102 2.82 8.59 22.24
C ALA A 102 3.35 9.94 21.71
N ARG A 103 4.38 10.50 22.36
CA ARG A 103 5.05 11.75 21.94
C ARG A 103 6.12 11.56 20.88
N THR A 104 6.60 10.33 20.68
CA THR A 104 7.64 10.00 19.70
C THR A 104 7.09 8.95 18.76
N PRO A 105 6.45 9.35 17.63
CA PRO A 105 5.82 8.44 16.67
C PRO A 105 6.75 7.38 16.08
N MET A 106 8.06 7.48 16.33
CA MET A 106 9.05 6.49 15.91
C MET A 106 9.30 5.40 16.95
N LEU A 107 8.92 5.57 18.23
CA LEU A 107 9.22 4.60 19.31
C LEU A 107 8.10 3.60 19.59
N TRP A 108 6.96 3.66 18.89
CA TRP A 108 5.83 2.76 19.16
C TRP A 108 6.18 1.27 19.04
N TYR A 109 7.19 0.91 18.25
CA TYR A 109 7.67 -0.47 18.15
C TYR A 109 8.37 -0.99 19.43
N LEU A 110 8.73 -0.09 20.36
CA LEU A 110 9.30 -0.42 21.68
C LEU A 110 8.22 -0.56 22.76
N GLY A 111 6.94 -0.30 22.44
CA GLY A 111 5.81 -0.49 23.34
C GLY A 111 5.39 -1.96 23.49
N GLU A 112 4.50 -2.22 24.46
CA GLU A 112 3.72 -3.47 24.49
C GLU A 112 3.11 -3.72 23.10
N ARG A 113 3.16 -4.98 22.65
CA ARG A 113 2.65 -5.41 21.35
C ARG A 113 1.20 -4.90 21.20
N SER A 114 1.01 -3.89 20.36
CA SER A 114 -0.31 -3.33 20.09
C SER A 114 -1.07 -4.23 19.13
N GLY A 115 -2.40 -4.32 19.28
CA GLY A 115 -3.24 -5.13 18.42
C GLY A 115 -3.07 -4.77 16.95
N THR A 116 -3.12 -5.78 16.08
CA THR A 116 -2.88 -5.63 14.64
C THR A 116 -4.12 -5.21 13.85
N ILE A 117 -5.30 -5.37 14.44
CA ILE A 117 -6.59 -4.95 13.94
C ILE A 117 -7.04 -3.76 14.75
N LEU A 118 -7.11 -2.59 14.11
CA LEU A 118 -7.41 -1.34 14.79
C LEU A 118 -8.20 -0.40 13.90
N ARG A 119 -9.01 0.43 14.53
CA ARG A 119 -9.63 1.60 13.91
C ARG A 119 -8.64 2.77 14.00
N PRO A 120 -8.06 3.27 12.89
CA PRO A 120 -7.06 4.33 12.95
C PRO A 120 -7.63 5.59 13.61
N ARG A 121 -7.02 6.06 14.71
CA ARG A 121 -7.43 7.27 15.46
C ARG A 121 -7.43 8.56 14.62
N SER A 122 -6.76 8.56 13.46
CA SER A 122 -6.65 9.70 12.55
C SER A 122 -7.74 9.75 11.47
N ARG A 123 -8.99 9.39 11.80
CA ARG A 123 -10.17 9.72 10.98
C ARG A 123 -10.42 11.23 11.01
N ARG A 124 -9.76 11.98 10.12
CA ARG A 124 -10.32 13.24 9.64
C ARG A 124 -11.54 12.88 8.80
N ALA A 125 -12.66 13.58 9.02
CA ALA A 125 -13.96 13.44 8.34
C ALA A 125 -13.94 13.41 6.79
N ARG A 126 -12.76 13.51 6.15
CA ARG A 126 -12.55 13.39 4.71
C ARG A 126 -12.48 11.94 4.20
N VAL A 127 -12.17 10.95 5.06
CA VAL A 127 -11.80 9.58 4.61
C VAL A 127 -12.80 8.50 5.06
N ASP A 128 -13.85 8.85 5.81
CA ASP A 128 -14.82 7.90 6.36
C ASP A 128 -15.49 7.03 5.28
N ALA A 129 -15.71 7.60 4.08
CA ALA A 129 -16.25 6.86 2.94
C ALA A 129 -15.32 5.75 2.41
N LEU A 130 -14.00 5.83 2.62
CA LEU A 130 -13.03 4.83 2.17
C LEU A 130 -12.92 3.63 3.12
N HIS A 131 -13.46 3.75 4.34
CA HIS A 131 -13.49 2.69 5.34
C HIS A 131 -14.91 2.15 5.60
N ALA A 132 -15.90 2.65 4.87
CA ALA A 132 -17.26 2.18 4.98
C ALA A 132 -17.38 0.73 4.49
N VAL A 133 -17.91 -0.13 5.36
CA VAL A 133 -18.27 -1.52 5.04
C VAL A 133 -19.61 -1.53 4.31
N ARG A 134 -19.72 -2.31 3.23
CA ARG A 134 -20.86 -2.24 2.29
C ARG A 134 -21.65 -3.54 2.15
N ALA A 135 -21.02 -4.67 2.42
CA ALA A 135 -21.59 -6.01 2.32
C ALA A 135 -21.63 -6.75 3.66
N VAL A 136 -20.54 -6.73 4.44
CA VAL A 136 -20.36 -7.63 5.60
C VAL A 136 -19.41 -7.08 6.66
N ALA A 137 -19.89 -7.04 7.90
CA ALA A 137 -19.06 -6.75 9.07
C ALA A 137 -18.28 -8.00 9.46
N ILE A 138 -16.97 -7.86 9.62
CA ILE A 138 -16.01 -8.89 10.03
C ILE A 138 -15.23 -8.33 11.22
N GLY A 139 -15.18 -9.08 12.31
CA GLY A 139 -14.70 -8.58 13.58
C GLY A 139 -15.73 -7.69 14.30
N PRO A 140 -15.28 -6.95 15.33
CA PRO A 140 -16.19 -6.27 16.25
C PRO A 140 -16.59 -4.86 15.80
N PHE A 141 -15.75 -4.18 15.02
CA PHE A 141 -15.83 -2.73 14.82
C PHE A 141 -16.98 -2.26 13.91
N HIS A 142 -17.52 -3.10 13.03
CA HIS A 142 -18.61 -2.73 12.11
C HIS A 142 -19.96 -3.38 12.45
N ARG A 143 -20.08 -4.01 13.63
CA ARG A 143 -21.29 -4.78 14.02
C ARG A 143 -22.52 -3.89 14.27
N ARG A 144 -22.35 -2.58 14.40
CA ARG A 144 -23.42 -1.58 14.52
C ARG A 144 -24.07 -1.24 13.16
N ASP A 145 -23.45 -1.62 12.05
CA ASP A 145 -23.91 -1.27 10.72
C ASP A 145 -25.07 -2.19 10.30
N HIS A 146 -26.30 -1.82 10.67
CA HIS A 146 -27.49 -2.67 10.54
C HIS A 146 -28.01 -2.90 9.10
N TRP A 147 -27.43 -2.22 8.10
CA TRP A 147 -27.93 -2.21 6.71
C TRP A 147 -27.15 -3.14 5.77
N LEU A 148 -26.25 -3.95 6.31
CA LEU A 148 -25.39 -4.81 5.51
C LEU A 148 -26.17 -6.01 4.95
N PRO A 149 -25.93 -6.41 3.69
CA PRO A 149 -26.49 -7.63 3.10
C PRO A 149 -26.24 -8.92 3.88
N PHE A 150 -25.12 -9.00 4.61
CA PHE A 150 -24.75 -10.17 5.42
C PHE A 150 -24.62 -9.83 6.92
N PRO A 151 -25.74 -9.65 7.62
CA PRO A 151 -25.76 -9.60 9.09
C PRO A 151 -25.36 -10.96 9.70
N ASP A 152 -25.20 -11.02 11.02
CA ASP A 152 -24.66 -12.20 11.69
C ASP A 152 -25.51 -13.47 11.55
N ASP A 153 -26.83 -13.32 11.55
CA ASP A 153 -27.77 -14.41 11.27
C ASP A 153 -27.66 -14.90 9.83
N ALA A 154 -27.39 -14.01 8.87
CA ALA A 154 -27.12 -14.38 7.48
C ALA A 154 -25.78 -15.10 7.28
N LYS A 155 -24.89 -15.14 8.29
CA LYS A 155 -23.65 -15.94 8.27
C LYS A 155 -23.88 -17.40 8.68
N LEU A 156 -24.97 -17.72 9.37
CA LEU A 156 -25.29 -19.10 9.82
C LEU A 156 -25.36 -20.13 8.68
N PRO A 157 -25.90 -19.82 7.48
CA PRO A 157 -25.85 -20.75 6.34
C PRO A 157 -24.43 -21.12 5.90
N PHE A 158 -23.44 -20.25 6.09
CA PHE A 158 -22.04 -20.53 5.77
C PHE A 158 -21.43 -21.53 6.76
N LEU A 159 -21.76 -21.41 8.05
CA LEU A 159 -21.41 -22.40 9.08
C LEU A 159 -22.01 -23.76 8.74
N ARG A 160 -23.32 -23.81 8.45
CA ARG A 160 -24.02 -25.07 8.07
C ARG A 160 -23.40 -25.71 6.84
N TYR A 161 -23.06 -24.91 5.83
CA TYR A 161 -22.36 -25.39 4.64
C TYR A 161 -21.05 -26.11 5.00
N LEU A 162 -20.24 -25.55 5.90
CA LEU A 162 -19.00 -26.20 6.35
C LEU A 162 -19.26 -27.49 7.14
N GLN A 163 -20.30 -27.54 7.98
CA GLN A 163 -20.67 -28.76 8.69
C GLN A 163 -21.06 -29.88 7.71
N ASP A 164 -21.95 -29.57 6.77
CA ASP A 164 -22.52 -30.56 5.86
C ASP A 164 -21.50 -31.02 4.82
N GLN A 165 -20.85 -30.07 4.15
CA GLN A 165 -19.99 -30.32 2.98
C GLN A 165 -18.52 -30.52 3.35
N CYS A 166 -18.03 -29.80 4.35
CA CYS A 166 -16.62 -29.83 4.75
C CYS A 166 -16.37 -30.67 6.02
N GLY A 167 -17.42 -31.19 6.67
CA GLY A 167 -17.30 -32.00 7.88
C GLY A 167 -16.67 -31.23 9.03
N LEU A 168 -17.06 -29.96 9.19
CA LEU A 168 -16.63 -29.10 10.30
C LEU A 168 -17.10 -29.65 11.65
N ASP A 169 -16.14 -29.88 12.53
CA ASP A 169 -16.38 -30.13 13.96
C ASP A 169 -16.41 -28.78 14.71
N VAL A 170 -17.63 -28.29 14.98
CA VAL A 170 -17.83 -26.98 15.62
C VAL A 170 -17.35 -26.99 17.06
N GLU A 171 -17.57 -28.07 17.81
CA GLU A 171 -17.16 -28.18 19.21
C GLU A 171 -15.63 -28.12 19.32
N ARG A 172 -14.94 -28.89 18.46
CA ARG A 172 -13.47 -28.84 18.38
C ARG A 172 -12.97 -27.46 18.00
N TYR A 173 -13.58 -26.82 17.01
CA TYR A 173 -13.14 -25.50 16.57
C TYR A 173 -13.34 -24.43 17.66
N VAL A 174 -14.49 -24.42 18.33
CA VAL A 174 -14.77 -23.51 19.45
C VAL A 174 -13.84 -23.77 20.63
N ALA A 175 -13.52 -25.04 20.93
CA ALA A 175 -12.55 -25.38 21.98
C ALA A 175 -11.15 -24.83 21.67
N VAL A 176 -10.72 -24.90 20.40
CA VAL A 176 -9.44 -24.32 19.95
C VAL A 176 -9.48 -22.78 20.01
N LEU A 177 -10.59 -22.14 19.61
CA LEU A 177 -10.75 -20.69 19.75
C LEU A 177 -10.73 -20.24 21.22
N SER A 178 -11.36 -20.99 22.12
CA SER A 178 -11.36 -20.71 23.57
C SER A 178 -9.95 -20.85 24.16
N ALA A 179 -9.18 -21.85 23.73
CA ALA A 179 -7.79 -22.04 24.18
C ALA A 179 -6.84 -20.91 23.73
N GLU A 180 -7.02 -20.38 22.52
CA GLU A 180 -6.20 -19.27 21.98
C GLU A 180 -6.87 -17.89 22.17
N ARG A 181 -7.95 -17.80 22.96
CA ARG A 181 -8.81 -16.62 23.08
C ARG A 181 -8.03 -15.35 23.37
N ASP A 182 -7.19 -15.36 24.40
CA ASP A 182 -6.47 -14.17 24.85
C ASP A 182 -5.50 -13.69 23.78
N ARG A 183 -4.75 -14.61 23.17
CA ARG A 183 -3.84 -14.31 22.05
C ARG A 183 -4.58 -13.71 20.85
N LEU A 184 -5.75 -14.26 20.49
CA LEU A 184 -6.57 -13.74 19.38
C LEU A 184 -7.19 -12.38 19.72
N ARG A 185 -7.58 -12.18 20.99
CA ARG A 185 -8.16 -10.94 21.48
C ARG A 185 -7.13 -9.81 21.51
N ASP A 186 -5.88 -10.11 21.88
CA ASP A 186 -4.77 -9.15 21.89
C ASP A 186 -4.43 -8.60 20.50
N GLU A 187 -4.89 -9.25 19.42
CA GLU A 187 -4.76 -8.73 18.06
C GLU A 187 -5.74 -7.58 17.77
N PHE A 188 -6.75 -7.33 18.61
CA PHE A 188 -7.64 -6.17 18.49
C PHE A 188 -7.15 -5.03 19.39
N ALA A 189 -6.87 -3.86 18.82
CA ALA A 189 -6.40 -2.72 19.61
C ALA A 189 -7.53 -2.12 20.46
N ASP A 190 -7.24 -1.88 21.74
CA ASP A 190 -8.16 -1.29 22.72
C ASP A 190 -8.18 0.26 22.68
N ASP A 191 -7.75 0.83 21.56
CA ASP A 191 -7.43 2.25 21.47
C ASP A 191 -8.66 3.16 21.25
N ASP A 192 -9.85 2.58 21.07
CA ASP A 192 -11.06 3.32 20.72
C ASP A 192 -12.09 3.28 21.85
N VAL A 193 -11.92 4.20 22.81
CA VAL A 193 -12.72 4.35 24.05
C VAL A 193 -14.23 4.64 23.79
N GLY A 194 -14.64 4.79 22.52
CA GLY A 194 -16.02 5.16 22.13
C GLY A 194 -16.91 4.04 21.58
N ASP A 195 -16.39 2.82 21.35
CA ASP A 195 -17.18 1.74 20.76
C ASP A 195 -17.66 0.70 21.80
N GLU A 196 -18.71 1.06 22.54
CA GLU A 196 -19.36 0.18 23.52
C GLU A 196 -19.75 -1.22 22.96
N VAL A 197 -20.13 -1.33 21.68
CA VAL A 197 -20.51 -2.62 21.10
C VAL A 197 -19.27 -3.48 20.85
N ALA A 198 -18.21 -2.90 20.29
CA ALA A 198 -16.94 -3.61 20.15
C ALA A 198 -16.36 -4.00 21.52
N ALA A 199 -16.40 -3.10 22.50
CA ALA A 199 -15.96 -3.36 23.87
C ALA A 199 -16.75 -4.49 24.54
N GLU A 200 -18.08 -4.53 24.34
CA GLU A 200 -18.93 -5.60 24.84
C GLU A 200 -18.59 -6.95 24.18
N ILE A 201 -18.43 -6.97 22.85
CA ILE A 201 -18.10 -8.19 22.10
C ILE A 201 -16.74 -8.72 22.52
N LEU A 202 -15.72 -7.87 22.60
CA LEU A 202 -14.37 -8.26 23.01
C LEU A 202 -14.35 -8.66 24.50
N GLY A 203 -15.14 -7.99 25.35
CA GLY A 203 -15.24 -8.23 26.79
C GLY A 203 -15.92 -9.54 27.18
N HIS A 204 -16.91 -9.98 26.42
CA HIS A 204 -17.73 -11.15 26.74
C HIS A 204 -17.30 -12.37 25.93
N GLU A 205 -16.80 -13.41 26.61
CA GLU A 205 -16.23 -14.61 25.96
C GLU A 205 -17.16 -15.25 24.92
N GLU A 206 -18.42 -15.48 25.28
CA GLU A 206 -19.37 -16.11 24.35
C GLU A 206 -19.60 -15.27 23.08
N LYS A 207 -19.72 -13.95 23.21
CA LYS A 207 -19.92 -13.04 22.07
C LYS A 207 -18.67 -12.99 21.20
N PHE A 208 -17.49 -12.96 21.81
CA PHE A 208 -16.21 -13.02 21.10
C PHE A 208 -16.05 -14.31 20.31
N LEU A 209 -16.30 -15.46 20.94
CA LEU A 209 -16.20 -16.77 20.29
C LEU A 209 -17.23 -16.93 19.16
N GLN A 210 -18.46 -16.45 19.37
CA GLN A 210 -19.50 -16.44 18.33
C GLN A 210 -19.10 -15.58 17.13
N MET A 211 -18.56 -14.38 17.37
CA MET A 211 -18.03 -13.48 16.34
C MET A 211 -16.94 -14.20 15.53
N MET A 212 -15.92 -14.73 16.21
CA MET A 212 -14.80 -15.43 15.59
C MET A 212 -15.24 -16.65 14.79
N LEU A 213 -16.19 -17.43 15.30
CA LEU A 213 -16.76 -18.61 14.63
C LEU A 213 -17.44 -18.23 13.32
N LEU A 214 -18.40 -17.29 13.37
CA LEU A 214 -19.21 -16.93 12.20
C LEU A 214 -18.36 -16.22 11.14
N ASP A 215 -17.48 -15.32 11.54
CA ASP A 215 -16.68 -14.53 10.60
C ASP A 215 -15.60 -15.38 9.92
N SER A 216 -14.97 -16.29 10.65
CA SER A 216 -14.02 -17.25 10.06
C SER A 216 -14.73 -18.18 9.08
N CYS A 217 -15.94 -18.64 9.40
CA CYS A 217 -16.76 -19.45 8.49
C CYS A 217 -17.11 -18.69 7.22
N PHE A 218 -17.56 -17.43 7.36
CA PHE A 218 -17.88 -16.58 6.24
C PHE A 218 -16.68 -16.39 5.32
N ILE A 219 -15.51 -16.01 5.86
CA ILE A 219 -14.27 -15.80 5.09
C ILE A 219 -13.88 -17.07 4.32
N LEU A 220 -13.86 -18.24 4.98
CA LEU A 220 -13.44 -19.49 4.36
C LEU A 220 -14.39 -19.90 3.22
N VAL A 221 -15.71 -19.82 3.44
CA VAL A 221 -16.70 -20.24 2.44
C VAL A 221 -16.77 -19.27 1.26
N VAL A 222 -16.78 -17.96 1.52
CA VAL A 222 -16.69 -16.95 0.45
C VAL A 222 -15.41 -17.18 -0.34
N SER A 223 -14.30 -17.53 0.33
CA SER A 223 -13.06 -17.79 -0.37
C SER A 223 -13.14 -19.00 -1.30
N MET A 224 -13.82 -20.06 -0.88
CA MET A 224 -14.10 -21.20 -1.75
C MET A 224 -14.98 -20.86 -2.95
N MET A 225 -15.92 -19.92 -2.80
CA MET A 225 -16.85 -19.51 -3.87
C MET A 225 -16.24 -18.51 -4.86
N LEU A 226 -15.47 -17.53 -4.37
CA LEU A 226 -14.93 -16.43 -5.18
C LEU A 226 -13.54 -16.72 -5.76
N SER A 227 -12.81 -17.68 -5.20
CA SER A 227 -11.47 -18.01 -5.68
C SER A 227 -11.52 -18.64 -7.08
N LYS A 228 -10.86 -17.99 -8.04
CA LYS A 228 -10.78 -18.47 -9.43
C LYS A 228 -10.04 -19.80 -9.57
N ILE A 229 -9.22 -20.15 -8.57
CA ILE A 229 -8.54 -21.45 -8.46
C ILE A 229 -9.57 -22.59 -8.33
N CYS A 230 -10.78 -22.30 -7.82
CA CYS A 230 -11.87 -23.26 -7.69
C CYS A 230 -12.79 -23.32 -8.93
N THR A 231 -12.70 -22.36 -9.86
CA THR A 231 -13.61 -22.22 -11.01
C THR A 231 -12.96 -22.41 -12.39
N GLY A 232 -11.65 -22.69 -12.43
CA GLY A 232 -10.91 -22.96 -13.68
C GLY A 232 -11.38 -24.25 -14.36
N ARG A 233 -11.46 -24.23 -15.70
CA ARG A 233 -11.91 -25.32 -16.58
C ARG A 233 -10.89 -26.45 -16.76
N ASP A 234 -9.71 -26.31 -16.16
CA ASP A 234 -8.76 -27.40 -16.01
C ASP A 234 -9.23 -28.25 -14.82
N ASP A 235 -9.21 -29.58 -14.92
CA ASP A 235 -9.67 -30.59 -13.92
C ASP A 235 -9.04 -30.51 -12.50
N ALA A 236 -8.46 -29.37 -12.13
CA ALA A 236 -7.63 -29.12 -10.97
C ALA A 236 -8.22 -28.10 -9.97
N GLY A 237 -9.54 -28.05 -9.77
CA GLY A 237 -10.16 -27.24 -8.70
C GLY A 237 -9.56 -27.52 -7.31
N CYS A 238 -9.41 -26.51 -6.44
CA CYS A 238 -8.78 -26.67 -5.11
C CYS A 238 -9.57 -27.60 -4.16
N VAL A 239 -10.87 -27.78 -4.43
CA VAL A 239 -11.80 -28.62 -3.67
C VAL A 239 -12.37 -29.69 -4.61
N SER A 240 -12.25 -30.98 -4.25
CA SER A 240 -12.88 -32.07 -5.01
C SER A 240 -14.39 -31.96 -4.86
N ARG A 241 -15.08 -31.56 -5.94
CA ARG A 241 -16.50 -31.21 -5.93
C ARG A 241 -17.34 -32.40 -6.40
N GLU A 242 -17.26 -33.51 -5.68
CA GLU A 242 -18.24 -34.60 -5.78
C GLU A 242 -19.46 -34.29 -4.89
N ALA A 243 -20.30 -33.34 -5.28
CA ALA A 243 -21.62 -33.17 -4.65
C ALA A 243 -22.62 -32.58 -5.64
N SER A 244 -23.82 -33.17 -5.68
CA SER A 244 -25.00 -32.55 -6.27
C SER A 244 -25.17 -31.16 -5.68
N ILE A 245 -25.26 -30.14 -6.53
CA ILE A 245 -25.46 -28.75 -6.09
C ILE A 245 -26.82 -28.69 -5.38
N SER A 246 -26.80 -28.58 -4.05
CA SER A 246 -28.04 -28.38 -3.28
C SER A 246 -28.64 -27.01 -3.63
N ARG A 247 -29.96 -26.88 -3.50
CA ARG A 247 -30.67 -25.62 -3.72
C ARG A 247 -30.13 -24.51 -2.81
N GLU A 248 -29.82 -24.88 -1.57
CA GLU A 248 -29.28 -24.00 -0.53
C GLU A 248 -27.89 -23.48 -0.91
N TYR A 249 -27.02 -24.36 -1.43
CA TYR A 249 -25.70 -23.94 -1.92
C TYR A 249 -25.80 -22.99 -3.12
N PHE A 250 -26.72 -23.26 -4.05
CA PHE A 250 -26.94 -22.38 -5.20
C PHE A 250 -27.40 -20.98 -4.76
N ILE A 251 -28.33 -20.89 -3.82
CA ILE A 251 -28.80 -19.61 -3.24
C ILE A 251 -27.64 -18.88 -2.58
N LEU A 252 -26.85 -19.57 -1.76
CA LEU A 252 -25.70 -18.99 -1.05
C LEU A 252 -24.66 -18.45 -2.04
N HIS A 253 -24.31 -19.24 -3.05
CA HIS A 253 -23.39 -18.83 -4.11
C HIS A 253 -23.91 -17.61 -4.86
N MET A 254 -25.22 -17.53 -5.13
CA MET A 254 -25.79 -16.40 -5.85
C MET A 254 -25.81 -15.12 -5.01
N ALA A 255 -26.13 -15.20 -3.73
CA ALA A 255 -26.03 -14.07 -2.81
C ALA A 255 -24.58 -13.55 -2.74
N VAL A 256 -23.60 -14.44 -2.59
CA VAL A 256 -22.17 -14.06 -2.57
C VAL A 256 -21.75 -13.45 -3.91
N SER A 257 -22.17 -14.03 -5.03
CA SER A 257 -21.82 -13.54 -6.37
C SER A 257 -22.38 -12.13 -6.63
N GLN A 258 -23.60 -11.85 -6.17
CA GLN A 258 -24.24 -10.54 -6.32
C GLN A 258 -23.48 -9.42 -5.59
N HIS A 259 -22.87 -9.74 -4.45
CA HIS A 259 -22.12 -8.80 -3.61
C HIS A 259 -20.61 -9.03 -3.67
N ALA A 260 -20.09 -9.73 -4.68
CA ALA A 260 -18.71 -10.21 -4.70
C ALA A 260 -17.68 -9.09 -4.62
N GLU A 261 -17.88 -7.97 -5.32
CA GLU A 261 -16.95 -6.83 -5.26
C GLU A 261 -16.94 -6.18 -3.88
N ASP A 262 -18.12 -5.90 -3.31
CA ASP A 262 -18.25 -5.26 -2.00
C ASP A 262 -17.70 -6.17 -0.89
N ILE A 263 -17.97 -7.47 -0.92
CA ILE A 263 -17.40 -8.43 0.04
C ILE A 263 -15.86 -8.43 -0.04
N LYS A 264 -15.28 -8.47 -1.26
CA LYS A 264 -13.82 -8.45 -1.41
C LYS A 264 -13.22 -7.17 -0.83
N LEU A 265 -13.86 -6.01 -1.06
CA LEU A 265 -13.36 -4.74 -0.55
C LEU A 265 -13.48 -4.65 0.98
N ASP A 266 -14.60 -5.10 1.55
CA ASP A 266 -14.81 -5.16 3.00
C ASP A 266 -13.79 -6.05 3.70
N LEU A 267 -13.38 -7.17 3.08
CA LEU A 267 -12.33 -8.06 3.58
C LEU A 267 -10.92 -7.43 3.54
N LEU A 268 -10.76 -6.27 2.91
CA LEU A 268 -9.50 -5.51 2.83
C LEU A 268 -9.53 -4.22 3.66
N VAL A 269 -10.60 -3.96 4.42
CA VAL A 269 -10.65 -2.85 5.38
C VAL A 269 -9.93 -3.24 6.66
N LEU A 270 -8.97 -2.43 7.11
CA LEU A 270 -8.05 -2.76 8.22
C LEU A 270 -8.76 -3.05 9.55
N GLU A 271 -9.83 -2.31 9.83
CA GLU A 271 -10.67 -2.51 11.03
C GLU A 271 -11.72 -3.62 10.86
N ASN A 272 -11.99 -4.08 9.64
CA ASN A 272 -12.98 -5.11 9.35
C ASN A 272 -12.31 -6.48 9.16
N GLN A 273 -11.61 -6.93 10.20
CA GLN A 273 -10.76 -8.11 10.15
C GLN A 273 -11.02 -9.05 11.34
N VAL A 274 -10.61 -10.31 11.16
CA VAL A 274 -10.36 -11.25 12.25
C VAL A 274 -8.92 -11.79 12.11
N PRO A 275 -8.30 -12.23 13.21
CA PRO A 275 -6.99 -12.87 13.13
C PRO A 275 -7.01 -14.06 12.16
N PHE A 276 -6.10 -14.07 11.18
CA PHE A 276 -6.00 -15.14 10.20
C PHE A 276 -5.76 -16.54 10.80
N PRO A 277 -5.07 -16.70 11.95
CA PRO A 277 -4.97 -17.99 12.61
C PRO A 277 -6.33 -18.65 12.88
N ALA A 278 -7.38 -17.88 13.17
CA ALA A 278 -8.73 -18.42 13.37
C ALA A 278 -9.28 -19.10 12.11
N VAL A 279 -9.00 -18.57 10.93
CA VAL A 279 -9.40 -19.16 9.63
C VAL A 279 -8.60 -20.44 9.36
N LYS A 280 -7.31 -20.49 9.73
CA LYS A 280 -6.48 -21.70 9.60
C LYS A 280 -6.95 -22.82 10.55
N MET A 281 -7.25 -22.46 11.80
CA MET A 281 -7.78 -23.39 12.80
C MET A 281 -9.15 -23.94 12.39
N LEU A 282 -9.99 -23.11 11.76
CA LEU A 282 -11.26 -23.53 11.16
C LEU A 282 -11.03 -24.56 10.06
N ALA A 283 -10.15 -24.26 9.10
CA ALA A 283 -9.86 -25.17 8.00
C ALA A 283 -9.30 -26.53 8.49
N ALA A 284 -8.46 -26.51 9.53
CA ALA A 284 -7.95 -27.72 10.18
C ALA A 284 -9.02 -28.53 10.94
N SER A 285 -10.13 -27.89 11.32
CA SER A 285 -11.27 -28.52 12.00
C SER A 285 -12.30 -29.12 11.02
N CYS A 286 -12.10 -28.94 9.70
CA CYS A 286 -12.93 -29.51 8.64
C CYS A 286 -12.38 -30.86 8.16
N SER A 287 -12.94 -31.97 8.64
CA SER A 287 -12.44 -33.33 8.35
C SER A 287 -12.53 -33.75 6.88
N LYS A 288 -13.49 -33.20 6.11
CA LYS A 288 -13.69 -33.52 4.68
C LYS A 288 -13.07 -32.47 3.76
N LEU A 289 -12.56 -31.36 4.28
CA LEU A 289 -11.96 -30.30 3.47
C LEU A 289 -10.54 -30.69 3.04
N LYS A 290 -10.38 -31.07 1.78
CA LYS A 290 -9.08 -31.39 1.18
C LYS A 290 -8.62 -30.23 0.30
N LEU A 291 -7.78 -29.34 0.84
CA LEU A 291 -7.19 -28.26 0.08
C LEU A 291 -5.91 -28.74 -0.63
N ARG A 292 -5.83 -28.53 -1.95
CA ARG A 292 -4.61 -28.80 -2.74
C ARG A 292 -3.50 -27.76 -2.49
N ARG A 293 -3.87 -26.59 -2.00
CA ARG A 293 -2.98 -25.46 -1.70
C ARG A 293 -3.25 -24.98 -0.27
N PRO A 294 -2.29 -24.28 0.37
CA PRO A 294 -2.52 -23.65 1.67
C PRO A 294 -3.75 -22.72 1.66
N VAL A 295 -4.39 -22.54 2.83
CA VAL A 295 -5.58 -21.68 3.01
C VAL A 295 -5.31 -20.26 2.51
N GLU A 296 -4.08 -19.81 2.69
CA GLU A 296 -3.53 -18.54 2.21
C GLU A 296 -3.75 -18.35 0.71
N GLU A 297 -3.40 -19.35 -0.11
CA GLU A 297 -3.58 -19.29 -1.57
C GLU A 297 -5.06 -19.32 -1.98
N LEU A 298 -5.89 -20.03 -1.22
CA LEU A 298 -7.34 -20.05 -1.44
C LEU A 298 -7.93 -18.64 -1.24
N VAL A 299 -7.60 -18.01 -0.11
CA VAL A 299 -8.05 -16.65 0.24
C VAL A 299 -7.50 -15.63 -0.76
N LEU A 300 -6.22 -15.71 -1.11
CA LEU A 300 -5.61 -14.82 -2.11
C LEU A 300 -6.27 -14.91 -3.48
N GLY A 301 -6.74 -16.10 -3.89
CA GLY A 301 -7.44 -16.29 -5.16
C GLY A 301 -8.75 -15.52 -5.29
N CYS A 302 -9.33 -15.03 -4.18
CA CYS A 302 -10.48 -14.13 -4.19
C CYS A 302 -10.15 -12.76 -4.77
N PHE A 303 -8.88 -12.37 -4.66
CA PHE A 303 -8.42 -11.01 -4.93
C PHE A 303 -7.54 -10.92 -6.20
N ASP A 304 -7.52 -11.95 -7.04
CA ASP A 304 -6.73 -11.96 -8.28
C ASP A 304 -7.18 -10.88 -9.29
N ASP A 305 -8.40 -10.35 -9.15
CA ASP A 305 -8.97 -9.24 -9.92
C ASP A 305 -8.88 -7.88 -9.21
N ILE A 306 -8.38 -7.82 -7.99
CA ILE A 306 -8.22 -6.58 -7.22
C ILE A 306 -6.79 -6.02 -7.40
N MET A 307 -6.70 -4.76 -7.83
CA MET A 307 -5.43 -4.03 -7.95
C MET A 307 -4.95 -3.56 -6.57
N PRO A 308 -3.63 -3.55 -6.30
CA PRO A 308 -2.52 -3.94 -7.18
C PRO A 308 -2.44 -5.45 -7.41
N LYS A 309 -1.96 -5.92 -8.57
CA LYS A 309 -1.74 -7.35 -8.82
C LYS A 309 -0.50 -7.88 -8.09
N ARG A 310 -0.62 -9.12 -7.59
CA ARG A 310 0.53 -9.90 -7.14
C ARG A 310 1.46 -10.23 -8.31
N GLY A 311 2.77 -10.24 -8.06
CA GLY A 311 3.75 -10.73 -9.03
C GLY A 311 3.63 -12.24 -9.22
N SER A 312 4.26 -12.78 -10.28
CA SER A 312 4.33 -14.24 -10.46
C SER A 312 5.12 -14.87 -9.30
N LEU A 313 4.43 -15.52 -8.38
CA LEU A 313 5.00 -16.26 -7.25
C LEU A 313 5.90 -17.40 -7.76
N ALA A 314 7.18 -17.12 -7.98
CA ALA A 314 8.20 -18.15 -8.05
C ALA A 314 8.49 -18.63 -6.60
N GLY A 315 7.64 -19.51 -6.07
CA GLY A 315 7.98 -20.41 -4.96
C GLY A 315 8.36 -19.79 -3.62
N ALA A 316 7.88 -18.59 -3.26
CA ALA A 316 8.07 -18.08 -1.90
C ALA A 316 7.19 -18.86 -0.92
N ALA A 317 7.81 -19.42 0.12
CA ALA A 317 7.23 -20.33 1.09
C ALA A 317 6.08 -19.71 1.91
N ALA A 318 4.87 -19.68 1.35
CA ALA A 318 3.63 -19.35 2.07
C ALA A 318 3.39 -20.28 3.27
N GLY A 319 4.10 -21.40 3.37
CA GLY A 319 4.00 -22.34 4.50
C GLY A 319 4.78 -21.94 5.77
N ALA A 320 5.70 -20.96 5.72
CA ALA A 320 6.58 -20.63 6.85
C ALA A 320 6.26 -19.27 7.53
N THR A 321 5.38 -18.45 6.95
CA THR A 321 5.07 -17.11 7.47
C THR A 321 3.70 -17.14 8.16
N GLU A 322 3.62 -16.63 9.39
CA GLU A 322 2.35 -16.45 10.08
C GLU A 322 1.73 -15.11 9.66
N PHE A 323 0.52 -15.15 9.10
CA PHE A 323 -0.22 -13.97 8.68
C PHE A 323 -1.11 -13.47 9.80
N LEU A 324 -1.21 -12.13 9.93
CA LEU A 324 -1.97 -11.49 11.01
C LEU A 324 -3.47 -11.52 10.72
N HIS A 325 -3.87 -11.07 9.52
CA HIS A 325 -5.25 -10.99 9.05
C HIS A 325 -5.28 -10.96 7.51
N VAL A 326 -6.47 -10.92 6.88
CA VAL A 326 -6.64 -11.02 5.42
C VAL A 326 -5.97 -9.87 4.68
N LEU A 327 -6.11 -8.63 5.15
CA LEU A 327 -5.43 -7.47 4.55
C LEU A 327 -3.89 -7.62 4.58
N HIS A 328 -3.32 -8.15 5.66
CA HIS A 328 -1.87 -8.39 5.73
C HIS A 328 -1.44 -9.47 4.72
N LEU A 329 -2.19 -10.57 4.61
CA LEU A 329 -1.94 -11.59 3.58
C LEU A 329 -2.03 -11.00 2.16
N PHE A 330 -3.04 -10.17 1.88
CA PHE A 330 -3.19 -9.47 0.62
C PHE A 330 -1.98 -8.57 0.34
N HIS A 331 -1.61 -7.72 1.30
CA HIS A 331 -0.44 -6.82 1.22
C HIS A 331 0.83 -7.61 0.91
N TRP A 332 1.12 -8.66 1.68
CA TRP A 332 2.31 -9.51 1.53
C TRP A 332 2.47 -10.04 0.12
N SER A 333 1.38 -10.54 -0.48
CA SER A 333 1.42 -11.10 -1.84
C SER A 333 1.73 -10.07 -2.95
N ARG A 334 1.63 -8.77 -2.65
CA ARG A 334 1.85 -7.66 -3.59
C ARG A 334 3.20 -6.98 -3.39
N VAL A 335 3.88 -7.25 -2.29
CA VAL A 335 5.23 -6.76 -2.02
C VAL A 335 6.21 -7.44 -2.99
N PRO A 336 7.02 -6.69 -3.74
CA PRO A 336 8.05 -7.29 -4.58
C PRO A 336 9.09 -8.05 -3.74
N THR A 337 9.40 -9.28 -4.12
CA THR A 337 10.38 -10.12 -3.44
C THR A 337 11.75 -9.43 -3.38
N SER A 338 12.44 -9.54 -2.25
CA SER A 338 13.78 -8.96 -2.01
C SER A 338 13.88 -7.42 -2.11
N LYS A 339 12.75 -6.71 -2.00
CA LYS A 339 12.71 -5.25 -1.97
C LYS A 339 11.93 -4.72 -0.79
N TYR A 340 12.22 -3.48 -0.44
CA TYR A 340 11.48 -2.66 0.53
C TYR A 340 11.62 -3.14 1.98
N CYS A 341 12.69 -3.88 2.27
CA CYS A 341 13.03 -4.26 3.65
C CYS A 341 13.44 -3.01 4.42
N ILE A 342 12.74 -2.70 5.52
CA ILE A 342 13.18 -1.65 6.43
C ILE A 342 14.26 -2.25 7.33
N LEU A 343 15.53 -2.09 6.96
CA LEU A 343 16.63 -2.44 7.86
C LEU A 343 16.62 -1.48 9.07
N SER A 344 16.76 -2.05 10.26
CA SER A 344 16.75 -1.36 11.56
C SER A 344 17.89 -0.35 11.71
N THR A 345 18.88 -0.37 10.81
CA THR A 345 19.93 0.64 10.79
C THR A 345 19.37 1.92 10.16
N PRO A 346 19.28 3.05 10.89
CA PRO A 346 19.07 4.32 10.24
C PRO A 346 20.26 4.50 9.30
N ARG A 347 20.02 4.49 7.98
CA ARG A 347 20.96 5.11 7.06
C ARG A 347 21.27 6.48 7.65
N LYS A 348 22.55 6.85 7.67
CA LYS A 348 22.97 8.22 7.99
C LYS A 348 22.00 9.12 7.24
N VAL A 349 21.12 9.82 7.98
CA VAL A 349 20.11 10.68 7.39
C VAL A 349 20.88 11.54 6.41
N ALA A 350 20.74 11.28 5.12
CA ALA A 350 21.36 12.10 4.12
C ALA A 350 20.87 13.50 4.48
N LYS A 351 21.77 14.47 4.60
CA LYS A 351 21.40 15.86 4.88
C LYS A 351 20.59 16.35 3.68
N ILE A 352 19.30 16.01 3.64
CA ILE A 352 18.33 16.53 2.69
C ILE A 352 18.17 17.99 3.13
N LYS A 353 18.83 18.89 2.40
CA LYS A 353 18.99 20.29 2.81
C LYS A 353 17.75 21.12 2.47
N LYS A 354 16.82 20.61 1.64
CA LYS A 354 15.60 21.31 1.21
C LYS A 354 14.39 20.38 1.13
N GLU A 355 13.21 20.88 1.48
CA GLU A 355 11.94 20.15 1.29
C GLU A 355 11.68 19.78 -0.19
N SER A 356 12.15 20.60 -1.13
CA SER A 356 12.07 20.32 -2.57
C SER A 356 12.89 19.09 -3.02
N GLU A 357 13.82 18.60 -2.18
CA GLU A 357 14.61 17.38 -2.43
C GLU A 357 13.93 16.12 -1.84
N ARG A 358 12.82 16.28 -1.08
CA ARG A 358 12.03 15.16 -0.53
C ARG A 358 11.00 14.60 -1.50
N LEU A 359 10.56 15.42 -2.47
CA LEU A 359 9.52 15.05 -3.42
C LEU A 359 10.11 14.38 -4.65
N PHE A 360 9.56 13.22 -5.02
CA PHE A 360 9.93 12.55 -6.24
C PHE A 360 9.60 13.45 -7.46
N PRO A 361 10.49 13.57 -8.46
CA PRO A 361 10.24 14.35 -9.67
C PRO A 361 8.97 14.00 -10.44
N CYS A 362 8.35 15.00 -11.10
CA CYS A 362 7.26 14.69 -12.03
C CYS A 362 7.72 14.10 -13.36
N SER A 363 6.79 13.40 -14.02
CA SER A 363 7.06 12.67 -15.24
C SER A 363 7.66 13.54 -16.36
N MET A 364 7.15 14.76 -16.52
CA MET A 364 7.61 15.69 -17.56
C MET A 364 9.00 16.28 -17.24
N GLU A 365 9.32 16.50 -15.97
CA GLU A 365 10.69 16.90 -15.56
C GLU A 365 11.70 15.79 -15.83
N LEU A 366 11.31 14.55 -15.57
CA LEU A 366 12.14 13.38 -15.86
C LEU A 366 12.37 13.23 -17.36
N CYS A 367 11.33 13.41 -18.20
CA CYS A 367 11.51 13.42 -19.64
C CYS A 367 12.45 14.54 -20.14
N ARG A 368 12.37 15.75 -19.56
CA ARG A 368 13.31 16.85 -19.86
C ARG A 368 14.75 16.54 -19.47
N SER A 369 14.95 15.57 -18.57
CA SER A 369 16.25 15.10 -18.13
C SER A 369 16.62 13.76 -18.78
N ALA A 370 16.16 13.51 -20.00
CA ALA A 370 16.46 12.30 -20.78
C ALA A 370 16.12 10.97 -20.06
N VAL A 371 15.08 10.98 -19.20
CA VAL A 371 14.55 9.76 -18.58
C VAL A 371 13.40 9.23 -19.42
N TRP A 372 13.54 7.99 -19.89
CA TRP A 372 12.53 7.29 -20.67
C TRP A 372 11.67 6.39 -19.78
N PHE A 373 10.36 6.43 -20.00
CA PHE A 373 9.42 5.58 -19.29
C PHE A 373 9.15 4.31 -20.07
N ARG A 374 9.30 3.17 -19.38
CA ARG A 374 9.04 1.84 -19.92
C ARG A 374 8.07 1.09 -19.02
N LYS A 375 7.11 0.41 -19.63
CA LYS A 375 6.22 -0.52 -18.92
C LYS A 375 7.00 -1.75 -18.45
N ALA A 376 6.84 -2.14 -17.18
CA ALA A 376 7.42 -3.38 -16.66
C ALA A 376 6.82 -4.62 -17.36
N ALA A 377 7.56 -5.73 -17.37
CA ALA A 377 7.05 -7.00 -17.89
C ALA A 377 5.84 -7.47 -17.04
N ALA A 378 4.92 -8.22 -17.64
CA ALA A 378 3.69 -8.69 -16.99
C ALA A 378 3.93 -9.63 -15.78
N SER A 379 5.16 -10.14 -15.61
CA SER A 379 5.56 -10.97 -14.48
C SER A 379 5.91 -10.18 -13.20
N CYS A 380 6.13 -8.86 -13.31
CA CYS A 380 6.41 -7.98 -12.18
C CYS A 380 5.11 -7.62 -11.44
N GLY A 381 5.15 -7.60 -10.10
CA GLY A 381 4.04 -7.06 -9.31
C GLY A 381 3.84 -5.57 -9.57
N ASP A 382 2.61 -5.08 -9.42
CA ASP A 382 2.22 -3.71 -9.81
C ASP A 382 2.97 -2.60 -9.04
N LEU A 383 3.59 -2.93 -7.91
CA LEU A 383 4.31 -1.98 -7.05
C LEU A 383 5.81 -1.88 -7.40
N ASP A 384 6.31 -2.74 -8.28
CA ASP A 384 7.74 -2.94 -8.53
C ASP A 384 8.32 -1.98 -9.58
N MET A 385 8.74 -0.78 -9.16
CA MET A 385 9.39 0.20 -10.05
C MET A 385 10.92 0.16 -9.92
N TRP A 386 11.60 0.48 -11.02
CA TRP A 386 13.06 0.46 -11.13
C TRP A 386 13.57 1.69 -11.86
N PHE A 387 14.68 2.24 -11.40
CA PHE A 387 15.40 3.28 -12.13
C PHE A 387 16.77 2.76 -12.54
N TRP A 388 17.10 2.92 -13.82
CA TRP A 388 18.36 2.47 -14.37
C TRP A 388 19.07 3.60 -15.11
N SER A 389 20.29 3.92 -14.67
CA SER A 389 21.15 4.91 -15.29
C SER A 389 22.58 4.40 -15.34
N ARG A 390 23.25 4.54 -16.50
CA ARG A 390 24.69 4.24 -16.66
C ARG A 390 25.49 5.53 -16.65
N THR A 391 26.68 5.50 -16.07
CA THR A 391 27.59 6.66 -16.01
C THR A 391 27.95 7.24 -17.36
N ALA A 392 28.15 6.38 -18.37
CA ALA A 392 28.44 6.83 -19.73
C ALA A 392 27.19 7.22 -20.54
N SER A 393 25.99 6.78 -20.13
CA SER A 393 24.76 7.04 -20.89
C SER A 393 24.20 8.42 -20.53
N PRO A 394 23.81 9.25 -21.52
CA PRO A 394 23.06 10.48 -21.27
C PRO A 394 21.58 10.21 -20.98
N VAL A 395 21.08 9.01 -21.31
CA VAL A 395 19.69 8.57 -21.13
C VAL A 395 19.60 7.64 -19.93
N ALA A 396 18.54 7.79 -19.14
CA ALA A 396 18.15 6.83 -18.11
C ALA A 396 16.77 6.22 -18.41
N VAL A 397 16.47 5.08 -17.80
CA VAL A 397 15.19 4.39 -17.99
C VAL A 397 14.51 4.22 -16.63
N MET A 398 13.27 4.72 -16.54
CA MET A 398 12.34 4.47 -15.45
C MET A 398 11.39 3.37 -15.89
N THR A 399 11.48 2.20 -15.25
CA THR A 399 10.55 1.09 -15.49
C THR A 399 9.47 1.12 -14.42
N ILE A 400 8.21 1.22 -14.84
CA ILE A 400 7.04 1.29 -13.96
C ILE A 400 6.02 0.24 -14.43
N PRO A 401 5.50 -0.62 -13.54
CA PRO A 401 4.39 -1.51 -13.88
C PRO A 401 3.14 -0.70 -14.28
N CYS A 402 2.29 -1.29 -15.12
CA CYS A 402 1.07 -0.60 -15.52
C CYS A 402 0.06 -0.59 -14.36
N PHE A 403 -0.09 0.55 -13.70
CA PHE A 403 -1.01 0.69 -12.58
C PHE A 403 -2.42 1.06 -13.08
N HIS A 404 -3.38 0.16 -12.85
CA HIS A 404 -4.78 0.39 -13.20
C HIS A 404 -5.54 0.98 -12.01
N VAL A 405 -6.05 2.19 -12.18
CA VAL A 405 -6.85 2.91 -11.18
C VAL A 405 -8.33 2.64 -11.40
N HIS A 406 -8.93 1.99 -10.41
CA HIS A 406 -10.35 1.71 -10.27
C HIS A 406 -10.98 2.63 -9.23
N GLU A 407 -12.31 2.60 -9.10
CA GLU A 407 -13.03 3.40 -8.10
C GLU A 407 -12.64 2.99 -6.67
N TYR A 408 -12.42 1.70 -6.44
CA TYR A 408 -11.99 1.16 -5.15
C TYR A 408 -10.51 1.40 -4.82
N SER A 409 -9.68 1.83 -5.79
CA SER A 409 -8.23 1.86 -5.61
C SER A 409 -7.79 2.77 -4.46
N ALA A 410 -8.51 3.88 -4.25
CA ALA A 410 -8.27 4.78 -3.13
C ALA A 410 -8.41 4.06 -1.78
N ALA A 411 -9.53 3.35 -1.57
CA ALA A 411 -9.82 2.64 -0.34
C ALA A 411 -8.82 1.51 -0.05
N VAL A 412 -8.52 0.69 -1.07
CA VAL A 412 -7.56 -0.43 -0.93
C VAL A 412 -6.16 0.09 -0.59
N LEU A 413 -5.68 1.14 -1.29
CA LEU A 413 -4.38 1.75 -1.00
C LEU A 413 -4.35 2.39 0.39
N HIS A 414 -5.41 3.10 0.79
CA HIS A 414 -5.51 3.70 2.13
C HIS A 414 -5.37 2.65 3.23
N ASN A 415 -6.10 1.54 3.13
CA ASN A 415 -6.04 0.48 4.14
C ASN A 415 -4.66 -0.18 4.20
N MET A 416 -4.01 -0.41 3.06
CA MET A 416 -2.64 -0.91 3.05
C MET A 416 -1.61 0.09 3.60
N ILE A 417 -1.73 1.39 3.29
CA ILE A 417 -0.84 2.42 3.85
C ILE A 417 -1.06 2.53 5.36
N ALA A 418 -2.31 2.50 5.83
CA ALA A 418 -2.64 2.46 7.24
C ALA A 418 -2.00 1.25 7.93
N PHE A 419 -2.07 0.06 7.32
CA PHE A 419 -1.39 -1.12 7.80
C PHE A 419 0.15 -0.91 7.87
N GLU A 420 0.80 -0.43 6.81
CA GLU A 420 2.25 -0.21 6.78
C GLU A 420 2.72 0.82 7.82
N LYS A 421 1.96 1.90 8.03
CA LYS A 421 2.23 2.92 9.05
C LYS A 421 2.29 2.33 10.46
N HIS A 422 1.33 1.46 10.77
CA HIS A 422 1.19 0.85 12.09
C HIS A 422 1.99 -0.44 12.25
N PHE A 423 2.50 -1.04 11.16
CA PHE A 423 3.19 -2.35 11.19
C PHE A 423 4.43 -2.39 10.27
N HIS A 424 5.26 -1.35 10.30
CA HIS A 424 6.45 -1.23 9.45
C HIS A 424 7.45 -2.40 9.59
N TRP A 425 7.45 -3.10 10.73
CA TRP A 425 8.30 -4.26 11.01
C TRP A 425 7.84 -5.56 10.35
N ALA A 426 6.58 -5.66 9.90
CA ALA A 426 6.05 -6.90 9.34
C ALA A 426 6.65 -7.19 7.96
N HIS A 427 6.52 -6.27 7.00
CA HIS A 427 6.95 -6.49 5.61
C HIS A 427 7.41 -5.21 4.88
N GLY A 428 7.73 -4.15 5.62
CA GLY A 428 8.19 -2.87 5.06
C GLY A 428 7.06 -1.97 4.52
N ALA A 429 7.44 -0.82 3.97
CA ALA A 429 6.51 0.25 3.55
C ALA A 429 6.46 0.40 2.01
N CYS A 430 6.23 -0.70 1.30
CA CYS A 430 6.31 -0.74 -0.17
C CYS A 430 5.17 0.00 -0.88
N VAL A 431 3.94 -0.08 -0.35
CA VAL A 431 2.76 0.60 -0.89
C VAL A 431 2.92 2.09 -0.67
N THR A 432 3.33 2.50 0.53
CA THR A 432 3.64 3.89 0.89
C THR A 432 4.73 4.45 -0.03
N ALA A 433 5.81 3.71 -0.26
CA ALA A 433 6.88 4.10 -1.18
C ALA A 433 6.42 4.18 -2.65
N HIS A 434 5.51 3.30 -3.07
CA HIS A 434 4.88 3.37 -4.40
C HIS A 434 4.02 4.63 -4.53
N VAL A 435 3.14 4.90 -3.57
CA VAL A 435 2.27 6.08 -3.56
C VAL A 435 3.10 7.37 -3.54
N ALA A 436 4.13 7.47 -2.71
CA ALA A 436 5.01 8.64 -2.67
C ALA A 436 5.74 8.88 -4.01
N ARG A 437 6.09 7.81 -4.76
CA ARG A 437 6.63 7.94 -6.13
C ARG A 437 5.57 8.42 -7.11
N MET A 438 4.37 7.84 -7.04
CA MET A 438 3.28 8.18 -7.95
C MET A 438 2.76 9.60 -7.74
N GLU A 439 2.67 10.06 -6.49
CA GLU A 439 2.37 11.46 -6.15
C GLU A 439 3.36 12.42 -6.81
N GLY A 440 4.66 12.13 -6.68
CA GLY A 440 5.68 12.95 -7.31
C GLY A 440 5.64 12.90 -8.84
N LEU A 441 5.41 11.72 -9.42
CA LEU A 441 5.31 11.51 -10.86
C LEU A 441 4.10 12.19 -11.50
N VAL A 442 2.95 12.23 -10.81
CA VAL A 442 1.64 12.67 -11.31
C VAL A 442 1.23 14.00 -10.65
N ARG A 443 2.03 15.06 -10.83
CA ARG A 443 1.78 16.36 -10.18
C ARG A 443 0.74 17.22 -10.87
N CYS A 444 0.59 17.10 -12.19
CA CYS A 444 -0.40 17.83 -12.96
C CYS A 444 -1.08 16.95 -14.03
N PRO A 445 -2.21 17.39 -14.62
CA PRO A 445 -2.92 16.60 -15.63
C PRO A 445 -2.06 16.23 -16.84
N GLN A 446 -1.08 17.08 -17.20
CA GLN A 446 -0.14 16.77 -18.29
C GLN A 446 0.75 15.57 -17.95
N ASP A 447 1.16 15.42 -16.69
CA ASP A 447 1.93 14.25 -16.23
C ASP A 447 1.09 12.98 -16.29
N ALA A 448 -0.17 13.04 -15.80
CA ALA A 448 -1.10 11.92 -15.87
C ALA A 448 -1.36 11.49 -17.32
N ALA A 449 -1.66 12.45 -18.21
CA ALA A 449 -1.86 12.20 -19.63
C ALA A 449 -0.62 11.60 -20.29
N PHE A 450 0.57 12.07 -19.92
CA PHE A 450 1.84 11.53 -20.42
C PHE A 450 2.03 10.06 -20.02
N LEU A 451 1.87 9.71 -18.73
CA LEU A 451 2.01 8.33 -18.26
C LEU A 451 0.93 7.39 -18.81
N ARG A 452 -0.28 7.91 -19.04
CA ARG A 452 -1.35 7.17 -19.73
C ARG A 452 -1.01 6.84 -21.18
N ARG A 453 -0.50 7.82 -21.94
CA ARG A 453 -0.03 7.58 -23.32
C ARG A 453 1.12 6.58 -23.39
N ARG A 454 1.94 6.48 -22.33
CA ARG A 454 3.01 5.48 -22.20
C ARG A 454 2.52 4.12 -21.69
N GLY A 455 1.23 3.95 -21.41
CA GLY A 455 0.67 2.70 -20.90
C GLY A 455 1.17 2.31 -19.50
N VAL A 456 1.66 3.29 -18.73
CA VAL A 456 2.15 3.12 -17.35
C VAL A 456 1.05 3.38 -16.32
N LEU A 457 0.14 4.30 -16.62
CA LEU A 457 -1.02 4.59 -15.80
C LEU A 457 -2.28 4.36 -16.64
N SER A 458 -3.33 3.80 -16.06
CA SER A 458 -4.58 3.59 -16.77
C SER A 458 -5.75 3.79 -15.83
N SER A 459 -6.80 4.46 -16.29
CA SER A 459 -8.08 4.53 -15.61
C SER A 459 -9.20 4.49 -16.64
N ARG A 460 -10.31 3.82 -16.29
CA ARG A 460 -11.52 3.77 -17.13
C ARG A 460 -12.46 4.94 -16.89
N ARG A 461 -12.50 5.47 -15.67
CA ARG A 461 -13.50 6.46 -15.24
C ARG A 461 -12.91 7.80 -14.79
N LYS A 462 -11.67 7.83 -14.30
CA LYS A 462 -11.05 9.06 -13.79
C LYS A 462 -10.37 9.86 -14.91
N THR A 463 -10.62 11.16 -14.90
CA THR A 463 -9.91 12.17 -15.68
C THR A 463 -8.48 12.34 -15.19
N ASP A 464 -7.64 12.97 -16.00
CA ASP A 464 -6.25 13.25 -15.62
C ASP A 464 -6.13 14.14 -14.38
N ALA A 465 -7.09 15.06 -14.17
CA ALA A 465 -7.16 15.90 -12.98
C ALA A 465 -7.56 15.09 -11.72
N GLU A 466 -8.51 14.17 -11.85
CA GLU A 466 -8.91 13.28 -10.75
C GLU A 466 -7.82 12.29 -10.37
N LEU A 467 -6.99 11.84 -11.33
CA LEU A 467 -5.82 11.00 -11.05
C LEU A 467 -4.76 11.76 -10.23
N VAL A 468 -4.52 13.02 -10.58
CA VAL A 468 -3.63 13.91 -9.80
C VAL A 468 -4.18 14.11 -8.38
N ALA A 469 -5.48 14.38 -8.25
CA ALA A 469 -6.12 14.56 -6.95
C ALA A 469 -6.00 13.28 -6.08
N LEU A 470 -6.25 12.11 -6.67
CA LEU A 470 -6.13 10.81 -6.00
C LEU A 470 -4.73 10.57 -5.43
N PHE A 471 -3.69 10.71 -6.25
CA PHE A 471 -2.32 10.45 -5.77
C PHE A 471 -1.83 11.51 -4.80
N ARG A 472 -2.31 12.76 -4.90
CA ARG A 472 -2.05 13.80 -3.90
C ARG A 472 -2.68 13.46 -2.56
N GLU A 473 -3.95 13.07 -2.55
CA GLU A 473 -4.67 12.67 -1.33
C GLU A 473 -4.02 11.46 -0.66
N LEU A 474 -3.70 10.41 -1.42
CA LEU A 474 -2.95 9.27 -0.91
C LEU A 474 -1.53 9.65 -0.48
N GLY A 475 -0.91 10.64 -1.14
CA GLY A 475 0.40 11.19 -0.83
C GLY A 475 0.45 11.89 0.53
N GLU A 476 -0.62 12.60 0.91
CA GLU A 476 -0.77 13.22 2.24
C GLU A 476 -0.66 12.17 3.36
N GLU A 477 -1.12 10.95 3.11
CA GLU A 477 -0.93 9.86 4.07
C GLU A 477 0.54 9.44 4.19
N THR A 478 1.36 9.56 3.16
CA THR A 478 2.77 9.14 3.26
C THR A 478 3.64 10.08 4.11
N VAL A 479 3.13 11.27 4.45
CA VAL A 479 3.88 12.28 5.23
C VAL A 479 4.24 11.76 6.62
N GLY A 480 5.51 11.91 6.99
CA GLY A 480 6.02 11.50 8.30
C GLY A 480 6.30 10.00 8.43
N THR A 481 6.05 9.20 7.39
CA THR A 481 6.37 7.78 7.38
C THR A 481 7.85 7.53 7.04
N ARG A 482 8.45 6.50 7.66
CA ARG A 482 9.79 6.05 7.29
C ARG A 482 9.69 5.22 6.01
N LEU A 483 10.20 5.75 4.91
CA LEU A 483 10.26 5.05 3.64
C LEU A 483 11.43 4.04 3.61
N PRO A 484 11.33 2.96 2.83
CA PRO A 484 12.40 1.96 2.68
C PRO A 484 13.67 2.55 2.04
N ASP A 485 14.82 1.93 2.31
CA ASP A 485 16.11 2.40 1.78
C ASP A 485 16.13 2.44 0.25
N GLU A 486 15.46 1.49 -0.41
CA GLU A 486 15.36 1.42 -1.88
C GLU A 486 14.61 2.62 -2.47
N TYR A 487 13.70 3.24 -1.72
CA TYR A 487 13.08 4.50 -2.14
C TYR A 487 14.13 5.61 -2.16
N ALA A 488 14.91 5.74 -1.09
CA ALA A 488 15.96 6.75 -0.98
C ALA A 488 17.05 6.55 -2.05
N GLU A 489 17.48 5.31 -2.29
CA GLU A 489 18.43 4.98 -3.35
C GLU A 489 17.95 5.39 -4.73
N MET A 490 16.66 5.15 -5.02
CA MET A 490 16.06 5.57 -6.29
C MET A 490 16.03 7.10 -6.41
N VAL A 491 15.64 7.80 -5.34
CA VAL A 491 15.64 9.27 -5.31
C VAL A 491 17.04 9.82 -5.56
N ASP A 492 18.06 9.29 -4.86
CA ASP A 492 19.45 9.69 -5.02
C ASP A 492 19.96 9.42 -6.45
N ALA A 493 19.65 8.25 -7.01
CA ALA A 493 20.04 7.90 -8.38
C ALA A 493 19.39 8.82 -9.42
N VAL A 494 18.11 9.14 -9.24
CA VAL A 494 17.36 10.09 -10.09
C VAL A 494 17.96 11.49 -9.98
N ALA A 495 18.21 11.97 -8.75
CA ALA A 495 18.81 13.28 -8.50
C ALA A 495 20.21 13.39 -9.12
N TRP A 496 21.04 12.37 -8.93
CA TRP A 496 22.36 12.28 -9.54
C TRP A 496 22.28 12.35 -11.07
N HIS A 497 21.38 11.59 -11.71
CA HIS A 497 21.23 11.63 -13.16
C HIS A 497 20.82 13.03 -13.65
N ARG A 498 19.83 13.65 -13.00
CA ARG A 498 19.34 15.00 -13.31
C ARG A 498 20.41 16.09 -13.15
N SER A 499 21.35 15.90 -12.23
CA SER A 499 22.44 16.86 -11.99
C SER A 499 23.46 16.90 -13.15
N ARG A 500 23.46 15.90 -14.04
CA ARG A 500 24.40 15.82 -15.15
C ARG A 500 23.98 16.75 -16.29
N LYS A 501 24.84 17.73 -16.61
CA LYS A 501 24.65 18.66 -17.74
C LYS A 501 24.37 17.93 -19.07
N VAL A 502 25.02 16.79 -19.29
CA VAL A 502 24.83 15.97 -20.51
C VAL A 502 23.41 15.39 -20.60
N SER A 503 22.83 14.95 -19.48
CA SER A 503 21.45 14.44 -19.44
C SER A 503 20.45 15.55 -19.74
N TRP A 504 20.64 16.74 -19.15
CA TRP A 504 19.77 17.90 -19.41
C TRP A 504 19.86 18.38 -20.86
N TRP A 505 21.08 18.51 -21.41
CA TRP A 505 21.28 18.88 -22.81
C TRP A 505 20.69 17.83 -23.76
N CYS A 506 20.89 16.54 -23.48
CA CYS A 506 20.30 15.46 -24.25
C CYS A 506 18.76 15.48 -24.19
N GLY A 507 18.17 15.67 -23.01
CA GLY A 507 16.72 15.73 -22.86
C GLY A 507 16.10 16.93 -23.57
N GLY A 508 16.73 18.10 -23.46
CA GLY A 508 16.36 19.29 -24.24
C GLY A 508 16.47 19.07 -25.75
N PHE A 509 17.57 18.46 -26.20
CA PHE A 509 17.79 18.13 -27.60
C PHE A 509 16.75 17.13 -28.13
N VAL A 510 16.49 16.04 -27.41
CA VAL A 510 15.52 15.02 -27.82
C VAL A 510 14.10 15.59 -27.87
N LEU A 511 13.70 16.39 -26.88
CA LEU A 511 12.38 17.03 -26.88
C LEU A 511 12.22 18.08 -27.99
N HIS A 512 13.30 18.78 -28.35
CA HIS A 512 13.26 19.85 -29.35
C HIS A 512 13.36 19.32 -30.79
N PHE A 513 14.18 18.29 -31.04
CA PHE A 513 14.43 17.77 -32.38
C PHE A 513 13.64 16.49 -32.72
N PHE A 514 13.16 15.75 -31.72
CA PHE A 514 12.36 14.54 -31.92
C PHE A 514 11.02 14.56 -31.15
N PRO A 515 10.21 15.65 -31.27
CA PRO A 515 8.92 15.73 -30.56
C PRO A 515 7.88 14.75 -31.13
N SER A 516 8.03 14.32 -32.38
CA SER A 516 7.15 13.35 -33.02
C SER A 516 7.95 12.38 -33.91
N PRO A 517 7.48 11.12 -34.07
CA PRO A 517 8.07 10.17 -35.01
C PRO A 517 8.15 10.71 -36.44
N TRP A 518 7.22 11.60 -36.82
CA TRP A 518 7.18 12.24 -38.13
C TRP A 518 8.38 13.14 -38.39
N VAL A 519 8.90 13.83 -37.38
CA VAL A 519 10.11 14.68 -37.56
C VAL A 519 11.33 13.82 -37.85
N VAL A 520 11.44 12.63 -37.24
CA VAL A 520 12.50 11.66 -37.57
C VAL A 520 12.38 11.22 -39.02
N MET A 521 11.17 10.84 -39.45
CA MET A 521 10.92 10.42 -40.84
C MET A 521 11.19 11.55 -41.84
N SER A 522 10.80 12.78 -41.53
CA SER A 522 11.10 13.96 -42.35
C SER A 522 12.59 14.24 -42.44
N LEU A 523 13.33 14.10 -41.33
CA LEU A 523 14.78 14.30 -41.32
C LEU A 523 15.50 13.20 -42.13
N VAL A 524 15.08 11.95 -42.00
CA VAL A 524 15.62 10.82 -42.78
C VAL A 524 15.30 11.00 -44.27
N ALA A 525 14.07 11.40 -44.61
CA ALA A 525 13.68 11.68 -45.99
C ALA A 525 14.50 12.85 -46.58
N ALA A 526 14.66 13.94 -45.84
CA ALA A 526 15.47 15.08 -46.27
C ALA A 526 16.95 14.69 -46.45
N ALA A 527 17.52 13.91 -45.53
CA ALA A 527 18.88 13.41 -45.64
C ALA A 527 19.04 12.48 -46.85
N ALA A 528 18.10 11.57 -47.09
CA ALA A 528 18.11 10.69 -48.25
C ALA A 528 18.04 11.48 -49.57
N VAL A 529 17.18 12.50 -49.65
CA VAL A 529 17.06 13.39 -50.82
C VAL A 529 18.35 14.17 -51.09
N ILE A 530 19.15 14.49 -50.07
CA ILE A 530 20.43 15.19 -50.26
C ILE A 530 21.57 14.22 -50.58
N VAL A 531 21.66 13.11 -49.86
CA VAL A 531 22.79 12.16 -49.95
C VAL A 531 22.73 11.35 -51.25
N VAL A 532 21.55 10.89 -51.66
CA VAL A 532 21.40 10.02 -52.85
C VAL A 532 21.84 10.74 -54.14
N PRO A 533 21.39 11.97 -54.45
CA PRO A 533 21.87 12.69 -55.63
C PRO A 533 23.35 13.03 -55.56
N SER A 534 23.88 13.36 -54.37
CA SER A 534 25.30 13.67 -54.19
C SER A 534 26.18 12.46 -54.48
N LEU A 535 25.77 11.26 -54.05
CA LEU A 535 26.44 10.01 -54.37
C LEU A 535 26.36 9.67 -55.85
N LEU A 536 25.17 9.80 -56.47
CA LEU A 536 24.99 9.60 -57.91
C LEU A 536 25.87 10.55 -58.72
N GLN A 537 25.87 11.84 -58.37
CA GLN A 537 26.71 12.85 -59.02
C GLN A 537 28.18 12.47 -58.91
N THR A 538 28.65 12.06 -57.71
CA THR A 538 30.02 11.62 -57.47
C THR A 538 30.39 10.42 -58.36
N VAL A 539 29.53 9.40 -58.43
CA VAL A 539 29.71 8.23 -59.30
C VAL A 539 29.77 8.62 -60.78
N TYR A 540 28.88 9.49 -61.24
CA TYR A 540 28.90 9.98 -62.63
C TYR A 540 30.18 10.76 -62.94
N THR A 541 30.67 11.61 -62.03
CA THR A 541 31.97 12.29 -62.21
C THR A 541 33.13 11.29 -62.29
N ILE A 542 33.18 10.28 -61.42
CA ILE A 542 34.23 9.26 -61.46
C ILE A 542 34.19 8.48 -62.77
N LEU A 543 33.00 8.02 -63.19
CA LEU A 543 32.82 7.30 -64.46
C LEU A 543 33.19 8.19 -65.67
N SER A 544 32.85 9.47 -65.62
CA SER A 544 33.24 10.41 -66.68
C SER A 544 34.76 10.57 -66.77
N TYR A 545 35.45 10.66 -65.63
CA TYR A 545 36.91 10.77 -65.55
C TYR A 545 37.61 9.51 -66.07
N VAL A 546 37.14 8.33 -65.65
CA VAL A 546 37.70 7.03 -66.09
C VAL A 546 37.46 6.77 -67.58
N LYS A 547 36.40 7.31 -68.18
CA LYS A 547 36.12 7.16 -69.61
C LYS A 547 36.93 8.13 -70.50
N THR A 548 37.50 9.18 -69.91
CA THR A 548 38.35 10.18 -70.60
C THR A 548 39.86 9.88 -70.52
N THR A 549 40.28 8.94 -69.68
CA THR A 549 41.59 8.28 -69.74
C THR A 549 41.50 7.01 -70.56
#